data_AF-A0A4R4BKH3-F1
#
_entry.id   AF-A0A4R4BKH3-F1
#
_cell.length_a   1.000
_cell.length_b   1.000
_cell.length_c   1.000
_cell.angle_alpha   90.00
_cell.angle_beta   90.00
_cell.angle_gamma   90.00
#
_symmetry.space_group_name_H-M   'P 1'
#
loop_
_entity.id
_entity.type
_entity.pdbx_description
1 polymer ?
#
loop_
_entity_poly.entity_id
_entity_poly.type
_entity_poly.pdbx_seq_one_letter_code
_entity_poly.pdbx_strand_id
1 'polypeptide(L)'
;MARKRDPKRDQSFKIFKAHDGSISNREIAKVLEIDEKKIAVWKSRDKWVQQLEGKIECCTTKKTTTTKKKPSKRDEQQKRIVDSLVEAGTYSPALDLLIEVYLDCYDEYQQMKDTGESTEKLRKELAKLLGQLGLDGKNKELIKKSGVLLAKGDEEEGKEKKKEPEPEDSKLVQFRKRQMRG
;
A
#
# COMPACT_ATOMS: atom_id res chain seq x y z
N MET A 1 11.95 0.26 -43.36
CA MET A 1 10.92 1.26 -43.69
C MET A 1 9.60 0.84 -43.04
N ALA A 2 8.95 1.72 -42.27
CA ALA A 2 7.63 1.43 -41.73
C ALA A 2 6.61 1.35 -42.89
N ARG A 3 5.79 0.29 -42.93
CA ARG A 3 4.72 0.18 -43.93
C ARG A 3 3.72 1.32 -43.73
N LYS A 4 3.27 1.96 -44.82
CA LYS A 4 2.19 2.95 -44.78
C LYS A 4 0.97 2.32 -44.11
N ARG A 5 0.34 3.06 -43.20
CA ARG A 5 -0.83 2.62 -42.45
C ARG A 5 -2.04 2.61 -43.39
N ASP A 6 -2.81 1.53 -43.40
CA ASP A 6 -4.02 1.44 -44.22
C ASP A 6 -5.07 2.48 -43.77
N PRO A 7 -5.63 3.31 -44.67
CA PRO A 7 -6.62 4.33 -44.28
C PRO A 7 -7.91 3.71 -43.72
N LYS A 8 -8.25 2.50 -44.16
CA LYS A 8 -9.38 1.72 -43.66
C LYS A 8 -9.24 1.33 -42.18
N ARG A 9 -8.00 1.20 -41.68
CA ARG A 9 -7.73 0.90 -40.27
C ARG A 9 -8.18 2.03 -39.37
N ASP A 10 -7.87 3.27 -39.74
CA ASP A 10 -8.25 4.43 -38.94
C ASP A 10 -9.77 4.70 -39.03
N GLN A 11 -10.40 4.46 -40.19
CA GLN A 11 -11.86 4.49 -40.34
C GLN A 11 -12.56 3.47 -39.43
N SER A 12 -12.04 2.24 -39.39
CA SER A 12 -12.59 1.17 -38.56
C SER A 12 -12.54 1.51 -37.06
N PHE A 13 -11.47 2.17 -36.61
CA PHE A 13 -11.35 2.65 -35.24
C PHE A 13 -12.31 3.79 -34.91
N LYS A 14 -12.56 4.73 -35.85
CA LYS A 14 -13.54 5.81 -35.65
C LYS A 14 -14.95 5.27 -35.41
N ILE A 15 -15.36 4.27 -36.19
CA ILE A 15 -16.68 3.62 -35.99
C ILE A 15 -16.71 2.94 -34.63
N PHE A 16 -15.67 2.19 -34.26
CA PHE A 16 -15.59 1.55 -32.95
C PHE A 16 -15.71 2.55 -31.79
N LYS A 17 -15.04 3.70 -31.90
CA LYS A 17 -15.10 4.78 -30.92
C LYS A 17 -16.47 5.47 -30.87
N ALA A 18 -17.11 5.68 -32.02
CA ALA A 18 -18.43 6.31 -32.09
C ALA A 18 -19.54 5.46 -31.42
N HIS A 19 -19.34 4.14 -31.33
CA HIS A 19 -20.25 3.20 -30.67
C HIS A 19 -19.79 2.78 -29.27
N ASP A 20 -18.86 3.52 -28.65
CA ASP A 20 -18.33 3.25 -27.30
C ASP A 20 -17.89 1.78 -27.09
N GLY A 21 -17.39 1.14 -28.14
CA GLY A 21 -16.93 -0.24 -28.10
C GLY A 21 -18.01 -1.32 -28.10
N SER A 22 -19.28 -0.94 -28.21
CA SER A 22 -20.43 -1.86 -28.26
C SER A 22 -20.63 -2.51 -29.64
N ILE A 23 -19.99 -1.97 -30.68
CA ILE A 23 -20.13 -2.48 -32.05
C ILE A 23 -19.31 -3.75 -32.27
N SER A 24 -19.91 -4.71 -32.98
CA SER A 24 -19.25 -5.97 -33.33
C SER A 24 -18.25 -5.80 -34.48
N ASN A 25 -17.21 -6.65 -34.50
CA ASN A 25 -16.24 -6.63 -35.60
C ASN A 25 -16.90 -6.95 -36.96
N ARG A 26 -18.01 -7.72 -36.95
CA ARG A 26 -18.81 -8.07 -38.14
C ARG A 26 -19.53 -6.87 -38.74
N GLU A 27 -20.05 -5.98 -37.91
CA GLU A 27 -20.72 -4.76 -38.39
C GLU A 27 -19.72 -3.80 -39.00
N ILE A 28 -18.57 -3.58 -38.35
CA ILE A 28 -17.49 -2.76 -38.91
C ILE A 28 -16.98 -3.35 -40.23
N ALA A 29 -16.89 -4.69 -40.32
CA ALA A 29 -16.50 -5.41 -41.54
C ALA A 29 -17.48 -5.16 -42.69
N LYS A 30 -18.78 -5.20 -42.42
CA LYS A 30 -19.83 -4.93 -43.40
C LYS A 30 -19.78 -3.49 -43.91
N VAL A 31 -19.59 -2.52 -43.01
CA VAL A 31 -19.56 -1.08 -43.36
C VAL A 31 -18.36 -0.72 -44.24
N LEU A 32 -17.20 -1.36 -44.03
CA LEU A 32 -15.96 -1.02 -44.75
C LEU A 32 -15.58 -2.02 -45.85
N GLU A 33 -16.41 -3.06 -46.05
CA GLU A 33 -16.16 -4.21 -46.92
C GLU A 33 -14.77 -4.82 -46.68
N ILE A 34 -14.47 -5.17 -45.43
CA ILE A 34 -13.20 -5.78 -45.01
C ILE A 34 -13.48 -7.08 -44.30
N ASP A 35 -12.55 -8.04 -44.40
CA ASP A 35 -12.57 -9.25 -43.59
C ASP A 35 -12.63 -8.94 -42.08
N GLU A 36 -13.56 -9.59 -41.38
CA GLU A 36 -13.70 -9.52 -39.92
C GLU A 36 -12.36 -9.82 -39.21
N LYS A 37 -11.59 -10.79 -39.75
CA LYS A 37 -10.29 -11.18 -39.22
C LYS A 37 -9.27 -10.04 -39.24
N LYS A 38 -9.28 -9.18 -40.27
CA LYS A 38 -8.38 -8.02 -40.34
C LYS A 38 -8.71 -6.99 -39.25
N ILE A 39 -10.01 -6.73 -39.03
CA ILE A 39 -10.45 -5.84 -37.96
C ILE A 39 -10.06 -6.40 -36.59
N ALA A 40 -10.21 -7.71 -36.37
CA ALA A 40 -9.77 -8.36 -35.13
C ALA A 40 -8.25 -8.19 -34.90
N VAL A 41 -7.43 -8.37 -35.95
CA VAL A 41 -5.99 -8.13 -35.88
C VAL A 41 -5.67 -6.66 -35.56
N TRP A 42 -6.33 -5.70 -36.19
CA TRP A 42 -6.14 -4.27 -35.92
C TRP A 42 -6.58 -3.90 -34.50
N LYS A 43 -7.74 -4.38 -34.05
CA LYS A 43 -8.29 -4.17 -32.71
C LYS A 43 -7.30 -4.61 -31.62
N SER A 44 -6.66 -5.77 -31.81
CA SER A 44 -5.63 -6.29 -30.91
C SER A 44 -4.30 -5.52 -31.03
N ARG A 45 -3.84 -5.23 -32.26
CA ARG A 45 -2.55 -4.56 -32.52
C ARG A 45 -2.51 -3.12 -32.00
N ASP A 46 -3.61 -2.38 -32.16
CA ASP A 46 -3.76 -0.99 -31.68
C ASP A 46 -4.37 -0.90 -30.29
N LYS A 47 -4.77 -2.03 -29.69
CA LYS A 47 -5.40 -2.07 -28.37
C LYS A 47 -6.60 -1.13 -28.29
N TRP A 48 -7.54 -1.22 -29.22
CA TRP A 48 -8.67 -0.28 -29.34
C TRP A 48 -9.49 -0.13 -28.05
N VAL A 49 -9.66 -1.22 -27.29
CA VAL A 49 -10.34 -1.18 -25.97
C VAL A 49 -9.60 -0.25 -25.02
N GLN A 50 -8.26 -0.37 -24.95
CA GLN A 50 -7.43 0.53 -24.15
C GLN A 50 -7.47 1.97 -24.70
N GLN A 51 -7.57 2.15 -26.03
CA GLN A 51 -7.73 3.48 -26.62
C GLN A 51 -9.05 4.14 -26.25
N LEU A 52 -10.11 3.36 -26.13
CA LEU A 52 -11.44 3.82 -25.75
C LEU A 52 -11.51 4.14 -24.26
N GLU A 53 -10.90 3.30 -23.43
CA GLU A 53 -10.72 3.51 -21.98
C GLU A 53 -9.70 4.63 -21.64
N GLY A 54 -9.09 5.28 -22.63
CA GLY A 54 -8.08 6.33 -22.41
C GLY A 54 -6.73 5.82 -21.89
N LYS A 55 -6.49 4.51 -21.97
CA LYS A 55 -5.34 3.77 -21.43
C LYS A 55 -4.26 3.48 -22.47
N ILE A 56 -4.00 4.39 -23.41
CA ILE A 56 -2.81 4.26 -24.28
C ILE A 56 -1.65 5.04 -23.70
N GLU A 57 -0.71 4.28 -23.16
CA GLU A 57 0.66 4.72 -22.92
C GLU A 57 1.28 5.07 -24.28
N CYS A 58 1.19 6.33 -24.71
CA CYS A 58 2.05 6.83 -25.78
C CYS A 58 3.49 6.84 -25.26
N CYS A 59 4.41 6.31 -26.04
CA CYS A 59 5.82 6.20 -25.73
C CYS A 59 6.52 7.57 -25.82
N THR A 60 6.04 8.57 -25.09
CA THR A 60 6.74 9.83 -24.86
C THR A 60 6.13 10.53 -23.65
N THR A 61 6.87 10.48 -22.53
CA THR A 61 6.80 11.36 -21.36
C THR A 61 5.50 11.45 -20.55
N LYS A 62 5.65 11.10 -19.26
CA LYS A 62 4.82 11.38 -18.07
C LYS A 62 3.66 10.41 -17.80
N LYS A 63 3.95 9.53 -16.83
CA LYS A 63 3.12 8.49 -16.24
C LYS A 63 1.97 9.10 -15.44
N THR A 64 0.73 8.72 -15.76
CA THR A 64 -0.37 8.58 -14.78
C THR A 64 -1.31 7.47 -15.28
N THR A 65 -0.87 6.21 -15.15
CA THR A 65 -1.69 5.05 -15.46
C THR A 65 -2.44 4.59 -14.22
N THR A 66 -3.75 4.86 -14.16
CA THR A 66 -4.70 4.16 -13.27
C THR A 66 -4.94 2.75 -13.79
N THR A 67 -3.88 1.95 -13.85
CA THR A 67 -4.03 0.51 -13.67
C THR A 67 -4.28 0.31 -12.18
N LYS A 68 -5.26 -0.51 -11.78
CA LYS A 68 -5.38 -0.95 -10.38
C LYS A 68 -4.15 -1.80 -10.04
N LYS A 69 -3.02 -1.14 -9.81
CA LYS A 69 -1.82 -1.76 -9.28
C LYS A 69 -2.18 -2.22 -7.88
N LYS A 70 -1.76 -3.43 -7.54
CA LYS A 70 -1.80 -3.90 -6.16
C LYS A 70 -1.11 -2.82 -5.31
N PRO A 71 -1.75 -2.29 -4.25
CA PRO A 71 -1.13 -1.27 -3.43
C PRO A 71 0.19 -1.81 -2.90
N SER A 72 1.22 -0.97 -2.89
CA SER A 72 2.49 -1.35 -2.26
C SER A 72 2.27 -1.45 -0.75
N LYS A 73 3.16 -2.17 -0.04
CA LYS A 73 3.12 -2.25 1.43
C LYS A 73 3.12 -0.85 2.08
N ARG A 74 3.80 0.10 1.43
CA ARG A 74 3.83 1.51 1.82
C ARG A 74 2.45 2.16 1.69
N ASP A 75 1.80 2.00 0.54
CA ASP A 75 0.45 2.54 0.30
C ASP A 75 -0.58 1.94 1.28
N GLU A 76 -0.46 0.65 1.59
CA GLU A 76 -1.30 -0.02 2.58
C GLU A 76 -1.09 0.59 3.98
N GLN A 77 0.16 0.83 4.38
CA GLN A 77 0.47 1.44 5.67
C GLN A 77 0.00 2.90 5.75
N GLN A 78 0.19 3.68 4.67
CA GLN A 78 -0.33 5.04 4.54
C GLN A 78 -1.84 5.08 4.74
N LYS A 79 -2.55 4.21 4.01
CA LYS A 79 -4.00 4.11 4.11
C LYS A 79 -4.46 3.76 5.52
N ARG A 80 -3.80 2.82 6.20
CA ARG A 80 -4.14 2.45 7.59
C ARG A 80 -4.01 3.63 8.55
N ILE A 81 -2.99 4.46 8.38
CA ILE A 81 -2.78 5.65 9.22
C ILE A 81 -3.86 6.69 8.94
N VAL A 82 -4.11 6.99 7.67
CA VAL A 82 -5.16 7.94 7.27
C VAL A 82 -6.53 7.48 7.76
N ASP A 83 -6.89 6.21 7.56
CA ASP A 83 -8.15 5.63 8.02
C ASP A 83 -8.29 5.79 9.55
N SER A 84 -7.23 5.51 10.31
CA SER A 84 -7.22 5.68 11.77
C SER A 84 -7.41 7.14 12.21
N LEU A 85 -6.80 8.10 11.49
CA LEU A 85 -6.92 9.53 11.79
C LEU A 85 -8.30 10.08 11.40
N VAL A 86 -8.86 9.63 10.28
CA VAL A 86 -10.21 10.00 9.83
C VAL A 86 -11.24 9.49 10.82
N GLU A 87 -11.08 8.26 11.29
CA GLU A 87 -11.95 7.66 12.30
C GLU A 87 -11.85 8.37 13.66
N ALA A 88 -10.65 8.81 14.03
CA ALA A 88 -10.44 9.66 15.20
C ALA A 88 -11.01 11.08 15.05
N GLY A 89 -11.40 11.49 13.83
CA GLY A 89 -11.83 12.85 13.52
C GLY A 89 -10.70 13.89 13.59
N THR A 90 -9.45 13.45 13.64
CA THR A 90 -8.26 14.32 13.74
C THR A 90 -7.52 14.45 12.42
N TYR A 91 -7.97 13.75 11.37
CA TYR A 91 -7.37 13.87 10.05
C TYR A 91 -7.52 15.30 9.50
N SER A 92 -6.38 15.83 9.07
CA SER A 92 -6.28 17.07 8.33
C SER A 92 -5.27 16.85 7.21
N PRO A 93 -5.50 17.34 5.98
CA PRO A 93 -4.52 17.26 4.90
C PRO A 93 -3.16 17.88 5.27
N ALA A 94 -3.11 18.76 6.27
CA ALA A 94 -1.85 19.28 6.81
C ALA A 94 -0.96 18.20 7.45
N LEU A 95 -1.52 17.06 7.85
CA LEU A 95 -0.81 15.91 8.39
C LEU A 95 -0.20 15.02 7.29
N ASP A 96 -0.55 15.18 6.02
CA ASP A 96 -0.05 14.32 4.93
C ASP A 96 1.49 14.34 4.86
N LEU A 97 2.11 15.51 5.05
CA LEU A 97 3.58 15.64 5.11
C LEU A 97 4.18 14.84 6.28
N LEU A 98 3.51 14.85 7.43
CA LEU A 98 3.96 14.11 8.61
C LEU A 98 3.79 12.59 8.42
N ILE A 99 2.73 12.17 7.72
CA ILE A 99 2.50 10.77 7.35
C ILE A 99 3.59 10.28 6.38
N GLU A 100 3.96 11.07 5.37
CA GLU A 100 5.05 10.71 4.45
C GLU A 100 6.39 10.54 5.18
N VAL A 101 6.73 11.47 6.08
CA VAL A 101 7.96 11.38 6.90
C VAL A 101 7.94 10.14 7.80
N TYR A 102 6.77 9.79 8.37
CA TYR A 102 6.61 8.54 9.13
C TYR A 102 6.85 7.30 8.25
N LEU A 103 6.33 7.27 7.02
CA LEU A 103 6.50 6.15 6.10
C LEU A 103 7.96 5.98 5.69
N ASP A 104 8.68 7.07 5.45
CA ASP A 104 10.12 7.04 5.17
C ASP A 104 10.91 6.42 6.34
N CYS A 105 10.65 6.87 7.57
CA CYS A 105 11.28 6.30 8.76
C CYS A 105 10.88 4.83 8.99
N TYR A 106 9.65 4.45 8.65
CA TYR A 106 9.17 3.07 8.79
C TYR A 106 9.86 2.14 7.80
N ASP A 107 10.03 2.57 6.55
CA ASP A 107 10.72 1.80 5.51
C ASP A 107 12.21 1.62 5.87
N GLU A 108 12.86 2.65 6.41
CA GLU A 108 14.25 2.57 6.89
C GLU A 108 14.36 1.63 8.10
N TYR A 109 13.40 1.68 9.03
CA TYR A 109 13.34 0.77 10.18
C TYR A 109 13.19 -0.70 9.76
N GLN A 110 12.33 -1.00 8.76
CA GLN A 110 12.19 -2.36 8.25
C GLN A 110 13.51 -2.85 7.64
N GLN A 111 14.18 -2.02 6.84
CA GLN A 111 15.48 -2.35 6.25
C GLN A 111 16.53 -2.66 7.33
N MET A 112 16.66 -1.81 8.35
CA MET A 112 17.63 -2.03 9.43
C MET A 112 17.28 -3.24 10.32
N LYS A 113 15.99 -3.57 10.43
CA LYS A 113 15.54 -4.76 11.16
C LYS A 113 15.96 -6.03 10.42
N ASP A 114 15.87 -6.03 9.08
CA ASP A 114 16.27 -7.16 8.25
C ASP A 114 17.79 -7.33 8.20
N THR A 115 18.57 -6.25 8.33
CA THR A 115 20.04 -6.29 8.41
C THR A 115 20.59 -6.64 9.81
N GLY A 116 19.75 -6.63 10.85
CA GLY A 116 20.12 -6.98 12.22
C GLY A 116 20.85 -5.86 12.99
N GLU A 117 20.77 -4.62 12.52
CA GLU A 117 21.44 -3.47 13.15
C GLU A 117 20.62 -2.88 14.32
N SER A 118 21.26 -2.02 15.14
CA SER A 118 20.59 -1.37 16.27
C SER A 118 19.52 -0.38 15.80
N THR A 119 18.27 -0.82 15.85
CA THR A 119 17.09 -0.04 15.41
C THR A 119 16.52 0.90 16.48
N GLU A 120 17.16 1.04 17.64
CA GLU A 120 16.61 1.80 18.78
C GLU A 120 16.39 3.28 18.47
N LYS A 121 17.28 3.90 17.68
CA LYS A 121 17.14 5.31 17.28
C LYS A 121 15.91 5.52 16.42
N LEU A 122 15.74 4.69 15.38
CA LEU A 122 14.57 4.73 14.49
C LEU A 122 13.27 4.42 15.23
N ARG A 123 13.27 3.46 16.16
CA ARG A 123 12.11 3.19 17.02
C ARG A 123 11.69 4.40 17.84
N LYS A 124 12.66 5.13 18.41
CA LYS A 124 12.40 6.36 19.17
C LYS A 124 11.83 7.47 18.27
N GLU A 125 12.37 7.64 17.07
CA GLU A 125 11.84 8.60 16.09
C GLU A 125 10.41 8.23 15.65
N LEU A 126 10.15 6.97 15.30
CA LEU A 126 8.80 6.51 14.97
C LEU A 126 7.80 6.75 16.11
N ALA A 127 8.19 6.51 17.36
CA ALA A 127 7.33 6.78 18.52
C ALA A 127 7.02 8.28 18.67
N LYS A 128 7.99 9.17 18.39
CA LYS A 128 7.76 10.62 18.39
C LYS A 128 6.77 11.04 17.31
N LEU A 129 6.95 10.55 16.07
CA LEU A 129 6.06 10.85 14.95
C LEU A 129 4.62 10.37 15.20
N LEU A 130 4.45 9.17 15.77
CA LEU A 130 3.14 8.67 16.19
C LEU A 130 2.51 9.54 17.29
N GLY A 131 3.32 10.03 18.24
CA GLY A 131 2.87 11.00 19.24
C GLY A 131 2.39 12.32 18.65
N GLN A 132 3.10 12.85 17.65
CA GLN A 132 2.68 14.05 16.93
C GLN A 132 1.37 13.85 16.15
N LEU A 133 1.17 12.65 15.60
CA LEU A 133 -0.08 12.26 14.94
C LEU A 133 -1.22 11.94 15.94
N GLY A 134 -0.95 11.90 17.25
CA GLY A 134 -1.93 11.53 18.28
C GLY A 134 -2.30 10.04 18.29
N LEU A 135 -1.47 9.20 17.66
CA LEU A 135 -1.63 7.75 17.50
C LEU A 135 -0.77 6.94 18.48
N ASP A 136 -0.18 7.56 19.51
CA ASP A 136 0.73 6.92 20.46
C ASP A 136 0.05 6.05 21.53
N GLY A 137 -1.24 5.75 21.37
CA GLY A 137 -2.03 4.93 22.29
C GLY A 137 -2.37 5.60 23.63
N LYS A 138 -1.81 6.76 23.94
CA LYS A 138 -2.19 7.55 25.13
C LYS A 138 -3.59 8.14 25.01
N ASN A 139 -4.07 8.37 23.78
CA ASN A 139 -5.45 8.69 23.47
C ASN A 139 -6.35 7.43 23.45
N LYS A 140 -6.35 6.68 24.56
CA LYS A 140 -7.14 5.43 24.74
C LYS A 140 -8.64 5.62 24.46
N GLU A 141 -9.16 6.84 24.63
CA GLU A 141 -10.56 7.19 24.38
C GLU A 141 -10.93 7.26 22.90
N LEU A 142 -9.96 7.51 21.99
CA LEU A 142 -10.21 7.50 20.54
C LEU A 142 -10.33 6.05 20.02
N ILE A 143 -9.52 5.13 20.57
CA ILE A 143 -9.53 3.70 20.25
C ILE A 143 -10.83 3.01 20.71
N LYS A 144 -11.43 3.49 21.81
CA LYS A 144 -12.72 2.98 22.30
C LYS A 144 -13.91 3.42 21.43
N LYS A 145 -13.80 4.55 20.72
CA LYS A 145 -14.87 5.08 19.85
C LYS A 145 -14.91 4.41 18.47
N SER A 146 -13.76 3.95 17.96
CA SER A 146 -13.60 3.27 16.67
C SER A 146 -13.97 1.78 16.68
N GLY A 147 -14.29 1.20 17.84
CA GLY A 147 -14.73 -0.20 17.95
C GLY A 147 -13.65 -1.26 17.66
N VAL A 148 -12.46 -0.89 17.19
CA VAL A 148 -11.31 -1.80 17.09
C VAL A 148 -10.43 -1.62 18.33
N LEU A 149 -10.72 -2.39 19.36
CA LEU A 149 -9.75 -2.63 20.42
C LEU A 149 -8.54 -3.30 19.77
N LEU A 150 -7.38 -2.62 19.80
CA LEU A 150 -6.10 -3.32 19.74
C LEU A 150 -6.15 -4.34 20.87
N ALA A 151 -6.31 -5.62 20.50
CA ALA A 151 -6.39 -6.73 21.44
C ALA A 151 -5.25 -6.55 22.43
N LYS A 152 -5.63 -6.19 23.65
CA LYS A 152 -4.75 -6.22 24.80
C LYS A 152 -4.35 -7.69 24.90
N GLY A 153 -3.10 -8.00 24.51
CA GLY A 153 -2.50 -9.27 24.83
C GLY A 153 -2.80 -9.56 26.30
N ASP A 154 -3.39 -10.72 26.52
CA ASP A 154 -4.12 -11.13 27.70
C ASP A 154 -3.43 -10.70 29.02
N GLU A 155 -4.09 -9.79 29.73
CA GLU A 155 -3.97 -9.57 31.18
C GLU A 155 -5.42 -9.37 31.65
N GLU A 156 -6.04 -10.19 32.49
CA GLU A 156 -5.59 -11.29 33.35
C GLU A 156 -6.77 -12.28 33.46
N GLU A 157 -6.49 -13.58 33.59
CA GLU A 157 -6.92 -14.38 34.75
C GLU A 157 -6.47 -15.83 34.56
N GLY A 158 -5.53 -16.27 35.40
CA GLY A 158 -4.96 -17.61 35.33
C GLY A 158 -3.94 -17.85 36.44
N LYS A 159 -4.39 -17.76 37.70
CA LYS A 159 -3.71 -18.42 38.83
C LYS A 159 -3.56 -19.91 38.50
N GLU A 160 -2.36 -20.37 38.16
CA GLU A 160 -1.92 -21.69 38.57
C GLU A 160 -0.39 -21.80 38.61
N LYS A 161 0.12 -22.20 39.77
CA LYS A 161 1.52 -22.51 40.05
C LYS A 161 2.03 -23.60 39.10
N LYS A 162 3.18 -23.38 38.47
CA LYS A 162 4.20 -24.43 38.29
C LYS A 162 5.59 -23.86 38.62
N LYS A 163 6.21 -24.45 39.64
CA LYS A 163 7.63 -24.32 39.98
C LYS A 163 8.44 -25.21 39.04
N GLU A 164 9.59 -24.72 38.55
CA GLU A 164 10.84 -25.47 38.34
C GLU A 164 11.99 -24.49 37.98
N PRO A 165 13.27 -24.86 38.16
CA PRO A 165 14.21 -24.10 39.00
C PRO A 165 15.07 -23.06 38.25
N GLU A 166 15.39 -22.00 38.98
CA GLU A 166 16.36 -20.96 38.61
C GLU A 166 17.78 -21.54 38.47
N PRO A 167 18.57 -21.17 37.45
CA PRO A 167 20.01 -21.39 37.47
C PRO A 167 20.66 -20.38 38.44
N GLU A 168 21.10 -20.86 39.60
CA GLU A 168 21.59 -20.06 40.75
C GLU A 168 22.89 -19.24 40.53
N ASP A 169 23.40 -19.10 39.30
CA ASP A 169 24.72 -18.52 39.02
C ASP A 169 24.70 -17.26 38.13
N SER A 170 23.67 -16.43 38.25
CA SER A 170 23.73 -15.08 37.68
C SER A 170 24.65 -14.20 38.54
N LYS A 171 25.68 -13.59 37.91
CA LYS A 171 26.66 -12.67 38.54
C LYS A 171 25.99 -11.55 39.37
N LEU A 172 24.75 -11.19 39.03
CA LEU A 172 23.95 -10.21 39.74
C LEU A 172 23.50 -10.70 41.13
N VAL A 173 23.17 -11.99 41.25
CA VAL A 173 22.83 -12.65 42.52
C VAL A 173 24.07 -12.76 43.41
N GLN A 174 25.24 -13.05 42.82
CA GLN A 174 26.52 -13.09 43.54
C GLN A 174 26.94 -11.70 44.05
N PHE A 175 26.77 -10.65 43.23
CA PHE A 175 27.06 -9.27 43.63
C PHE A 175 26.17 -8.82 44.79
N ARG A 176 24.87 -9.13 44.73
CA ARG A 176 23.90 -8.80 45.79
C ARG A 176 24.21 -9.53 47.10
N LYS A 177 24.63 -10.80 47.05
CA LYS A 177 25.10 -11.54 48.24
C LYS A 177 26.39 -10.97 48.85
N ARG A 178 27.31 -10.44 48.03
CA ARG A 178 28.55 -9.80 48.50
C ARG A 178 28.26 -8.50 49.26
N GLN A 179 27.32 -7.70 48.79
CA GLN A 179 26.96 -6.41 49.44
C GLN A 179 26.28 -6.58 50.79
N MET A 180 25.65 -7.72 51.07
CA MET A 180 24.93 -7.98 52.32
C MET A 180 25.81 -8.62 53.41
N ARG A 181 27.10 -8.88 53.14
CA ARG A 181 28.06 -9.46 54.10
C ARG A 181 29.14 -8.46 54.57
N GLY A 182 28.89 -7.16 54.39
CA GLY A 182 29.71 -6.07 54.91
C GLY A 182 29.03 -5.39 56.09
#